data_AF-A0A1Z9SBP0-F1
#
_entry.id   AF-A0A1Z9SBP0-F1
#
_cell.length_a   1.000
_cell.length_b   1.000
_cell.length_c   1.000
_cell.angle_alpha   90.00
_cell.angle_beta   90.00
_cell.angle_gamma   90.00
#
_symmetry.space_group_name_H-M   'P 1'
#
loop_
_entity.id
_entity.type
_entity.pdbx_description
1 polymer ?
#
loop_
_entity_poly.entity_id
_entity_poly.type
_entity_poly.pdbx_seq_one_letter_code
_entity_poly.pdbx_strand_id
1 'polypeptide(L)'
;MFRTKEQACLLIFQYKKSILLMARKKDPKVGTEKKPKGSGRRLYTDENPKDTVRISYKTPADAKKTVAKVKRINKPFARKIQILTVMEQRAKVAGKNEQAKIAKQGKEAIRRKHGKTKSTTSKG
;
A
#
# COMPACT_ATOMS: atom_id res chain seq x y z
N MET A 1 -54.81 29.26 -22.66
CA MET A 1 -53.83 29.71 -21.65
C MET A 1 -53.71 28.68 -20.52
N PHE A 2 -53.23 27.45 -20.79
CA PHE A 2 -52.96 26.44 -19.75
C PHE A 2 -51.88 25.46 -20.25
N ARG A 3 -50.63 25.91 -20.31
CA ARG A 3 -49.51 25.03 -20.68
C ARG A 3 -48.25 25.24 -19.83
N THR A 4 -48.40 25.93 -18.69
CA THR A 4 -47.27 26.28 -17.80
C THR A 4 -47.24 25.42 -16.53
N LYS A 5 -48.40 25.04 -15.96
CA LYS A 5 -48.45 24.22 -14.73
C LYS A 5 -48.02 22.76 -14.97
N GLU A 6 -48.42 22.15 -16.09
CA GLU A 6 -48.02 20.77 -16.40
C GLU A 6 -46.53 20.66 -16.76
N GLN A 7 -46.00 21.63 -17.52
CA GLN A 7 -44.57 21.67 -17.84
C GLN A 7 -43.72 21.90 -16.59
N ALA A 8 -44.15 22.76 -15.66
CA ALA A 8 -43.48 22.94 -14.38
C ALA A 8 -43.50 21.66 -13.53
N CYS A 9 -44.61 20.93 -13.53
CA CYS A 9 -44.73 19.66 -12.80
C CYS A 9 -43.80 18.58 -13.38
N LEU A 10 -43.71 18.50 -14.72
CA LEU A 10 -42.78 17.60 -15.40
C LEU A 10 -41.31 17.96 -15.09
N LEU A 11 -40.97 19.24 -15.02
CA LEU A 11 -39.62 19.69 -14.69
C LEU A 11 -39.24 19.37 -13.24
N ILE A 12 -40.17 19.56 -12.30
CA ILE A 12 -40.00 19.16 -10.90
C ILE A 12 -39.88 17.64 -10.77
N PHE A 13 -40.66 16.88 -11.54
CA PHE A 13 -40.60 15.42 -11.54
C PHE A 13 -39.27 14.91 -12.10
N GLN A 14 -38.80 15.48 -13.21
CA GLN A 14 -37.47 15.16 -13.76
C GLN A 14 -36.35 15.52 -12.78
N TYR A 15 -36.45 16.66 -12.09
CA TYR A 15 -35.46 17.08 -11.09
C TYR A 15 -35.47 16.18 -9.84
N LYS A 16 -36.65 15.78 -9.34
CA LYS A 16 -36.74 14.81 -8.22
C LYS A 16 -36.22 13.42 -8.64
N LYS A 17 -36.49 12.98 -9.87
CA LYS A 17 -36.00 11.71 -10.42
C LYS A 17 -34.47 11.68 -10.56
N SER A 18 -33.84 12.79 -10.97
CA SER A 18 -32.38 12.89 -11.07
C SER A 18 -31.70 12.88 -9.69
N ILE A 19 -32.28 13.56 -8.69
CA ILE A 19 -31.81 13.51 -7.29
C ILE A 19 -31.87 12.07 -6.75
N LEU A 20 -32.96 11.36 -6.99
CA LEU A 20 -33.13 9.98 -6.53
C LEU A 20 -32.11 9.03 -7.18
N LEU A 21 -31.78 9.25 -8.45
CA LEU A 21 -30.79 8.45 -9.19
C LEU A 21 -29.37 8.64 -8.65
N MET A 22 -29.00 9.87 -8.26
CA MET A 22 -27.71 10.18 -7.63
C MET A 22 -27.56 9.51 -6.25
N ALA A 23 -28.64 9.40 -5.48
CA ALA A 23 -28.64 8.77 -4.15
C ALA A 23 -28.50 7.24 -4.19
N ARG A 24 -28.84 6.59 -5.32
CA ARG A 24 -28.81 5.13 -5.50
C ARG A 24 -27.51 4.60 -6.11
N LYS A 25 -26.46 5.40 -6.20
CA LYS A 25 -25.16 4.91 -6.70
C LYS A 25 -24.55 3.97 -5.67
N LYS A 26 -24.53 2.67 -5.99
CA LYS A 26 -23.92 1.63 -5.14
C LYS A 26 -22.47 2.01 -4.84
N ASP A 27 -22.07 1.86 -3.57
CA ASP A 27 -20.70 2.13 -3.16
C ASP A 27 -19.69 1.37 -4.05
N PRO A 28 -18.58 2.00 -4.45
CA PRO A 28 -17.56 1.35 -5.25
C PRO A 28 -17.01 0.13 -4.50
N LYS A 29 -16.79 -0.97 -5.22
CA LYS A 29 -16.34 -2.24 -4.64
C LYS A 29 -14.89 -2.15 -4.12
N VAL A 30 -14.07 -1.27 -4.71
CA VAL A 30 -12.67 -1.01 -4.35
C VAL A 30 -12.51 0.42 -3.83
N GLY A 31 -11.48 0.65 -3.00
CA GLY A 31 -11.14 1.97 -2.48
C GLY A 31 -10.91 2.98 -3.61
N THR A 32 -11.59 4.11 -3.54
CA THR A 32 -11.35 5.26 -4.41
C THR A 32 -10.45 6.25 -3.67
N GLU A 33 -9.45 6.85 -4.35
CA GLU A 33 -8.54 7.86 -3.77
C GLU A 33 -9.29 9.05 -3.14
N LYS A 34 -10.54 9.29 -3.56
CA LYS A 34 -11.45 10.27 -2.98
C LYS A 34 -12.70 9.58 -2.47
N LYS A 35 -13.11 9.89 -1.24
CA LYS A 35 -14.37 9.39 -0.65
C LYS A 35 -15.56 9.95 -1.44
N PRO A 36 -16.46 9.08 -1.96
CA PRO A 36 -17.69 9.55 -2.59
C PRO A 36 -18.59 10.23 -1.54
N LYS A 37 -19.15 11.39 -1.89
CA LYS A 37 -20.11 12.10 -1.05
C LYS A 37 -21.36 11.23 -0.85
N GLY A 38 -21.79 11.06 0.40
CA GLY A 38 -22.95 10.21 0.74
C GLY A 38 -22.62 8.75 1.07
N SER A 39 -21.34 8.35 1.08
CA SER A 39 -20.92 6.99 1.44
C SER A 39 -20.46 6.86 2.89
N GLY A 40 -20.86 5.78 3.56
CA GLY A 40 -20.38 5.38 4.89
C GLY A 40 -18.95 4.82 4.91
N ARG A 41 -18.32 4.61 3.74
CA ARG A 41 -16.99 3.98 3.66
C ARG A 41 -15.88 4.87 4.25
N ARG A 42 -14.87 4.22 4.85
CA ARG A 42 -13.65 4.87 5.37
C ARG A 42 -12.77 5.26 4.19
N LEU A 43 -12.32 6.51 4.19
CA LEU A 43 -11.59 7.22 3.12
C LEU A 43 -10.31 6.52 2.62
N TYR A 44 -9.76 5.55 3.35
CA TYR A 44 -8.50 4.88 3.00
C TYR A 44 -8.54 3.38 3.30
N THR A 45 -9.36 2.65 2.54
CA THR A 45 -9.10 1.22 2.32
C THR A 45 -8.32 1.09 1.02
N ASP A 46 -7.04 1.48 1.07
CA ASP A 46 -6.06 1.03 0.09
C ASP A 46 -5.84 -0.45 0.37
N GLU A 47 -6.76 -1.28 -0.13
CA GLU A 47 -6.84 -2.70 0.19
C GLU A 47 -5.60 -3.48 -0.27
N ASN A 48 -4.69 -2.86 -1.01
CA ASN A 48 -3.41 -3.46 -1.34
C ASN A 48 -2.36 -2.39 -1.75
N PRO A 49 -1.64 -1.77 -0.81
CA PRO A 49 -0.68 -0.74 -1.18
C PRO A 49 0.45 -1.41 -1.98
N LYS A 50 0.62 -0.98 -3.24
CA LYS A 50 1.60 -1.53 -4.21
C LYS A 50 3.04 -1.55 -3.68
N ASP A 51 3.33 -0.76 -2.65
CA ASP A 51 4.64 -0.61 -2.02
C ASP A 51 4.85 -1.42 -0.74
N THR A 52 3.93 -2.32 -0.42
CA THR A 52 4.08 -3.23 0.72
C THR A 52 4.97 -4.42 0.40
N VAL A 53 5.91 -4.70 1.30
CA VAL A 53 6.69 -5.95 1.28
C VAL A 53 6.33 -6.73 2.52
N ARG A 54 5.60 -7.84 2.33
CA ARG A 54 5.26 -8.74 3.42
C ARG A 54 6.54 -9.42 3.95
N ILE A 55 6.80 -9.22 5.24
CA ILE A 55 7.92 -9.80 5.99
C ILE A 55 7.39 -10.88 6.95
N SER A 56 8.09 -12.00 7.05
CA SER A 56 7.81 -13.04 8.05
C SER A 56 9.06 -13.34 8.85
N TYR A 57 8.90 -13.44 10.17
CA TYR A 57 9.97 -13.73 11.13
C TYR A 57 9.46 -14.67 12.23
N LYS A 58 8.49 -15.53 11.88
CA LYS A 58 7.92 -16.51 12.82
C LYS A 58 9.00 -17.53 13.21
N THR A 59 9.65 -18.13 12.21
CA THR A 59 10.78 -19.07 12.34
C THR A 59 12.09 -18.46 11.79
N PRO A 60 13.28 -18.99 12.14
CA PRO A 60 14.54 -18.57 11.53
C PRO A 60 14.59 -18.87 10.02
N ALA A 61 13.95 -19.95 9.57
CA ALA A 61 13.83 -20.25 8.15
C ALA A 61 13.03 -19.17 7.39
N ASP A 62 11.91 -18.70 7.98
CA ASP A 62 11.12 -17.62 7.39
C ASP A 62 11.88 -16.30 7.34
N ALA A 63 12.69 -16.03 8.37
CA ALA A 63 13.57 -14.87 8.40
C ALA A 63 14.57 -14.91 7.24
N LYS A 64 15.21 -16.07 6.98
CA LYS A 64 16.11 -16.27 5.84
C LYS A 64 15.40 -16.07 4.50
N LYS A 65 14.20 -16.64 4.34
CA LYS A 65 13.36 -16.46 3.14
C LYS A 65 13.01 -14.99 2.90
N THR A 66 12.66 -14.26 3.96
CA THR A 66 12.37 -12.82 3.90
C THR A 66 13.59 -12.03 3.45
N VAL A 67 14.77 -12.30 4.01
CA VAL A 67 16.03 -11.64 3.59
C VAL A 67 16.35 -11.93 2.12
N ALA A 68 16.21 -13.19 1.68
CA ALA A 68 16.43 -13.57 0.29
C ALA A 68 15.44 -12.86 -0.66
N LYS A 69 14.16 -12.78 -0.28
CA LYS A 69 13.14 -12.02 -1.00
C LYS A 69 13.52 -10.54 -1.14
N VAL A 70 13.92 -9.87 -0.06
CA VAL A 70 14.30 -8.46 -0.07
C VAL A 70 15.54 -8.19 -0.94
N LYS A 71 16.51 -9.12 -0.95
CA LYS A 71 17.68 -9.02 -1.83
C LYS A 71 17.29 -9.03 -3.31
N ARG A 72 16.33 -9.88 -3.70
CA ARG A 72 15.87 -10.08 -5.09
C ARG A 72 14.91 -9.01 -5.60
N ILE A 73 14.08 -8.42 -4.74
CA ILE A 73 13.08 -7.42 -5.15
C ILE A 73 13.73 -6.21 -5.84
N ASN A 74 13.09 -5.68 -6.89
CA ASN A 74 13.49 -4.45 -7.57
C ASN A 74 12.97 -3.20 -6.83
N LYS A 75 13.54 -2.93 -5.65
CA LYS A 75 13.29 -1.71 -4.86
C LYS A 75 14.63 -1.03 -4.57
N PRO A 76 14.66 0.30 -4.36
CA PRO A 76 15.92 1.02 -4.14
C PRO A 76 16.65 0.54 -2.88
N PHE A 77 17.97 0.74 -2.85
CA PHE A 77 18.83 0.33 -1.74
C PHE A 77 18.31 0.79 -0.38
N ALA A 78 17.95 2.07 -0.25
CA ALA A 78 17.40 2.64 0.97
C ALA A 78 16.16 1.87 1.45
N ARG A 79 15.24 1.53 0.54
CA ARG A 79 14.02 0.80 0.87
C ARG A 79 14.29 -0.62 1.34
N LYS A 80 15.26 -1.32 0.73
CA LYS A 80 15.68 -2.65 1.18
C LYS A 80 16.21 -2.62 2.61
N ILE A 81 17.02 -1.62 2.95
CA ILE A 81 17.57 -1.46 4.30
C ILE A 81 16.47 -1.16 5.32
N GLN A 82 15.53 -0.27 5.01
CA GLN A 82 14.38 0.03 5.87
C GLN A 82 13.59 -1.23 6.23
N ILE A 83 13.25 -2.07 5.24
CA ILE A 83 12.48 -3.30 5.45
C ILE A 83 13.22 -4.24 6.43
N LEU A 84 14.53 -4.43 6.24
CA LEU A 84 15.33 -5.28 7.11
C LEU A 84 15.51 -4.69 8.52
N THR A 85 15.57 -3.36 8.64
CA THR A 85 15.62 -2.68 9.95
C THR A 85 14.33 -2.89 10.74
N VAL A 86 13.17 -2.76 10.09
CA VAL A 86 11.87 -3.03 10.75
C VAL A 86 11.78 -4.49 11.20
N MET A 87 12.24 -5.42 10.36
CA MET A 87 12.29 -6.84 10.72
C MET A 87 13.21 -7.10 11.93
N GLU A 88 14.39 -6.48 11.97
CA GLU A 88 15.33 -6.60 13.10
C GLU A 88 14.72 -6.04 14.38
N GLN A 89 14.10 -4.85 14.34
CA GLN A 89 13.47 -4.23 15.50
C GLN A 89 12.35 -5.12 16.05
N ARG A 90 11.46 -5.61 15.18
CA ARG A 90 10.36 -6.50 15.60
C ARG A 90 10.87 -7.81 16.17
N ALA A 91 11.94 -8.38 15.60
CA ALA A 91 12.57 -9.58 16.15
C ALA A 91 13.20 -9.32 17.53
N LYS A 92 13.86 -8.18 17.74
CA LYS A 92 14.41 -7.78 19.05
C LYS A 92 13.33 -7.59 20.10
N VAL A 93 12.26 -6.86 19.77
CA VAL A 93 11.12 -6.66 20.69
C VAL A 93 10.47 -7.99 21.05
N ALA A 94 10.41 -8.92 20.11
CA ALA A 94 9.88 -10.26 20.34
C ALA A 94 10.86 -11.24 21.03
N GLY A 95 12.06 -10.81 21.46
CA GLY A 95 13.08 -11.68 22.07
C GLY A 95 13.74 -12.69 21.11
N LYS A 96 13.55 -12.52 19.80
CA LYS A 96 13.99 -13.44 18.74
C LYS A 96 15.39 -13.10 18.22
N ASN A 97 16.39 -13.42 19.04
CA ASN A 97 17.79 -13.03 18.80
C ASN A 97 18.39 -13.57 17.50
N GLU A 98 18.09 -14.81 17.12
CA GLU A 98 18.63 -15.41 15.89
C GLU A 98 18.09 -14.70 14.63
N GLN A 99 16.80 -14.38 14.62
CA GLN A 99 16.12 -13.69 13.53
C GLN A 99 16.63 -12.26 13.38
N ALA A 100 16.93 -11.59 14.50
CA ALA A 100 17.59 -10.29 14.49
C ALA A 100 19.01 -10.37 13.89
N LYS A 101 19.79 -11.40 14.24
CA LYS A 101 21.13 -11.65 13.64
C LYS A 101 21.04 -11.88 12.14
N ILE A 102 20.07 -12.68 11.67
CA ILE A 102 19.84 -12.94 10.25
C ILE A 102 19.51 -11.64 9.50
N ALA A 103 18.66 -10.78 10.06
CA ALA A 103 18.32 -9.49 9.48
C ALA A 103 19.55 -8.55 9.40
N LYS A 104 20.37 -8.51 10.46
CA LYS A 104 21.62 -7.74 10.51
C LYS A 104 22.60 -8.19 9.40
N GLN A 105 22.85 -9.49 9.28
CA GLN A 105 23.68 -10.05 8.22
C GLN A 105 23.12 -9.75 6.82
N GLY A 106 21.78 -9.78 6.68
CA GLY A 106 21.09 -9.38 5.46
C GLY A 106 21.41 -7.94 5.05
N LYS A 107 21.40 -6.99 5.99
CA LYS A 107 21.73 -5.57 5.74
C LYS A 107 23.17 -5.40 5.30
N GLU A 108 24.11 -6.07 5.95
CA GLU A 108 25.53 -5.99 5.61
C GLU A 108 25.79 -6.50 4.19
N ALA A 109 25.18 -7.61 3.79
CA ALA A 109 25.32 -8.13 2.43
C ALA A 109 24.83 -7.12 1.37
N ILE A 110 23.72 -6.43 1.63
CA ILE A 110 23.18 -5.41 0.73
C ILE A 110 24.09 -4.18 0.67
N ARG A 111 24.65 -3.74 1.81
CA ARG A 111 25.64 -2.64 1.89
C ARG A 111 26.90 -2.95 1.09
N ARG A 112 27.47 -4.15 1.27
CA ARG A 112 28.67 -4.60 0.53
C ARG A 112 28.41 -4.60 -0.98
N LYS A 113 27.26 -5.13 -1.43
CA LYS A 113 26.90 -5.15 -2.85
C LYS A 113 26.76 -3.73 -3.42
N HIS A 114 26.11 -2.82 -2.69
CA HIS A 114 25.91 -1.45 -3.15
C HIS A 114 27.23 -0.65 -3.23
N GLY A 115 28.13 -0.83 -2.24
CA GLY A 115 29.45 -0.21 -2.27
C GLY A 115 30.30 -0.62 -3.48
N LYS A 116 30.27 -1.91 -3.86
CA LYS A 116 30.95 -2.42 -5.06
C LYS A 116 30.40 -1.83 -6.36
N THR A 117 29.09 -1.61 -6.43
CA THR A 117 28.47 -0.96 -7.61
C THR A 117 28.93 0.50 -7.73
N LYS A 118 28.99 1.24 -6.61
CA LYS A 118 29.50 2.63 -6.62
C LYS A 118 30.94 2.73 -7.14
N SER A 119 31.84 1.84 -6.70
CA SER A 119 33.25 1.85 -7.11
C SER A 119 33.50 1.45 -8.56
N THR A 120 32.54 0.76 -9.19
CA THR A 120 32.62 0.36 -10.60
C THR A 120 32.02 1.42 -11.52
N THR A 121 30.96 2.12 -11.10
CA THR A 121 30.37 3.23 -11.86
C THR A 121 31.26 4.49 -11.90
N SER A 122 32.16 4.69 -10.92
CA SER A 122 33.07 5.85 -10.90
C SER A 122 34.40 5.63 -11.66
N LYS A 123 34.56 4.50 -12.35
CA LYS A 123 35.80 4.12 -13.07
C LYS A 123 35.62 3.98 -14.59
N GLY A 124 34.48 4.41 -15.12
CA GLY A 124 34.17 4.40 -16.56
C GLY A 124 33.97 5.80 -17.08
#